data_AF-A0AAW4SDN8-F1
#
_entry.id   AF-A0AAW4SDN8-F1
#
_cell.length_a   1.000
_cell.length_b   1.000
_cell.length_c   1.000
_cell.angle_alpha   90.00
_cell.angle_beta   90.00
_cell.angle_gamma   90.00
#
_symmetry.space_group_name_H-M   'P 1'
#
loop_
_entity.id
_entity.type
_entity.pdbx_description
1 polymer ?
#
loop_
_entity_poly.entity_id
_entity_poly.type
_entity_poly.pdbx_seq_one_letter_code
_entity_poly.pdbx_strand_id
1 'polypeptide(L)'
;MSQLLRRNMIAALAPTGVPNADIVVTDKLGDRLCAIQVKVRRDIGSDGGWHMGQKHEELVSPNLFYSFVDFGKSLADQPKTWVVPSGIVAQSLQEIHKDWLHTPGKKGQQRNDSTFRRFMPDYHPLPQYKLGWLNPYFENWASLEAASKQ
;
A
#
# COMPACT_ATOMS: atom_id res chain seq x y z
N MET A 1 14.11 -3.95 -0.99
CA MET A 1 15.51 -3.88 -1.47
C MET A 1 15.83 -4.97 -2.50
N SER A 2 15.83 -6.26 -2.14
CA SER A 2 16.20 -7.35 -3.07
C SER A 2 15.40 -7.36 -4.39
N GLN A 3 14.09 -7.15 -4.33
CA GLN A 3 13.23 -7.08 -5.52
C GLN A 3 13.59 -5.93 -6.47
N LEU A 4 14.07 -4.80 -5.92
CA LEU A 4 14.45 -3.61 -6.68
C LEU A 4 15.78 -3.85 -7.40
N LEU A 5 16.79 -4.32 -6.65
CA LEU A 5 18.13 -4.58 -7.18
C LEU A 5 18.14 -5.67 -8.26
N ARG A 6 17.34 -6.75 -8.09
CA ARG A 6 17.18 -7.80 -9.11
C ARG A 6 16.59 -7.29 -10.42
N ARG A 7 15.88 -6.15 -10.38
CA ARG A 7 15.29 -5.47 -11.53
C ARG A 7 16.15 -4.33 -12.03
N ASN A 8 17.43 -4.30 -11.66
CA ASN A 8 18.40 -3.33 -12.12
C ASN A 8 18.07 -1.86 -11.75
N MET A 9 17.21 -1.65 -10.74
CA MET A 9 16.96 -0.32 -10.18
C MET A 9 18.01 0.01 -9.12
N ILE A 10 18.39 1.28 -9.03
CA ILE A 10 19.18 1.81 -7.92
C ILE A 10 18.21 2.08 -6.77
N ALA A 11 18.52 1.61 -5.58
CA ALA A 11 17.68 1.83 -4.41
C ALA A 11 18.52 2.06 -3.16
N ALA A 12 18.08 2.99 -2.33
CA ALA A 12 18.70 3.32 -1.06
C ALA A 12 17.63 3.41 0.03
N LEU A 13 18.01 3.10 1.28
CA LEU A 13 17.14 3.37 2.41
C LEU A 13 16.97 4.89 2.56
N ALA A 14 15.75 5.34 2.82
CA ALA A 14 15.51 6.73 3.18
C ALA A 14 16.23 7.04 4.51
N PRO A 15 16.74 8.27 4.69
CA PRO A 15 17.31 8.69 5.97
C PRO A 15 16.32 8.48 7.12
N THR A 16 16.84 8.12 8.29
CA THR A 16 16.02 7.97 9.50
C THR A 16 15.29 9.28 9.81
N GLY A 17 13.99 9.20 10.07
CA GLY A 17 13.15 10.36 10.39
C GLY A 17 12.40 10.96 9.20
N VAL A 18 12.63 10.46 7.97
CA VAL A 18 11.77 10.82 6.82
C VAL A 18 10.36 10.25 7.05
N PRO A 19 9.31 11.09 7.12
CA PRO A 19 8.02 10.66 7.69
C PRO A 19 7.19 9.73 6.80
N ASN A 20 7.53 9.64 5.50
CA ASN A 20 6.63 9.16 4.45
C ASN A 20 7.28 8.17 3.46
N ALA A 21 8.55 7.80 3.64
CA ALA A 21 9.26 6.90 2.75
C ALA A 21 10.28 6.06 3.52
N ASP A 22 10.39 4.79 3.16
CA ASP A 22 11.38 3.87 3.71
C ASP A 22 12.53 3.62 2.72
N ILE A 23 12.24 3.72 1.42
CA ILE A 23 13.20 3.48 0.33
C ILE A 23 13.03 4.59 -0.72
N VAL A 24 14.16 5.09 -1.21
CA VAL A 24 14.22 5.91 -2.43
C VAL A 24 14.75 5.03 -3.55
N VAL A 25 14.13 5.11 -4.72
CA VAL A 25 14.45 4.32 -5.90
C VAL A 25 14.69 5.25 -7.07
N THR A 26 15.70 4.93 -7.86
CA THR A 26 15.94 5.57 -9.15
C THR A 26 16.28 4.56 -10.24
N ASP A 27 16.03 4.96 -11.49
CA ASP A 27 16.57 4.25 -12.64
C ASP A 27 18.11 4.34 -12.70
N LYS A 28 18.73 3.63 -13.65
CA LYS A 28 20.20 3.58 -13.77
C LYS A 28 20.83 4.93 -14.11
N LEU A 29 20.08 5.81 -14.79
CA LEU A 29 20.59 7.11 -15.24
C LEU A 29 20.46 8.18 -14.15
N GLY A 30 19.53 8.01 -13.21
CA GLY A 30 19.26 8.99 -12.15
C GLY A 30 18.11 9.95 -12.49
N ASP A 31 17.41 9.74 -13.62
CA ASP A 31 16.43 10.69 -14.14
C ASP A 31 15.04 10.50 -13.49
N ARG A 32 14.80 9.34 -12.86
CA ARG A 32 13.48 8.95 -12.36
C ARG A 32 13.52 8.60 -10.89
N LEU A 33 13.15 9.53 -10.03
CA LEU A 33 13.12 9.32 -8.59
C LEU A 33 11.71 8.98 -8.12
N CYS A 34 11.57 7.87 -7.39
CA CYS A 34 10.37 7.56 -6.64
C CYS A 34 10.68 7.15 -5.19
N ALA A 35 9.71 7.38 -4.32
CA ALA A 35 9.73 6.99 -2.93
C ALA A 35 8.80 5.79 -2.72
N ILE A 36 9.23 4.85 -1.88
CA ILE A 36 8.43 3.70 -1.49
C ILE A 36 8.26 3.70 0.03
N GLN A 37 7.01 3.63 0.47
CA GLN A 37 6.67 3.28 1.83
C GLN A 37 6.34 1.78 1.91
N VAL A 38 6.97 1.05 2.83
CA VAL A 38 6.79 -0.40 2.99
C VAL A 38 5.81 -0.66 4.14
N LYS A 39 4.81 -1.49 3.88
CA LYS A 39 3.88 -1.99 4.89
C LYS A 39 3.92 -3.49 4.87
N VAL A 40 4.25 -4.09 6.01
CA VAL A 40 4.42 -5.54 6.11
C VAL A 40 3.30 -6.16 6.94
N ARG A 41 2.95 -7.39 6.62
CA ARG A 41 2.12 -8.26 7.46
C ARG A 41 2.65 -9.70 7.41
N ARG A 42 2.11 -10.53 8.30
CA ARG A 42 2.13 -11.98 8.17
C ARG A 42 0.68 -12.46 8.04
N ASP A 43 0.46 -13.58 7.37
CA ASP A 43 -0.86 -14.21 7.23
C ASP A 43 -1.26 -14.93 8.53
N ILE A 44 -1.26 -14.17 9.63
CA ILE A 44 -1.57 -14.61 10.99
C ILE A 44 -2.72 -13.70 11.47
N GLY A 45 -3.96 -14.08 11.15
CA GLY A 45 -5.16 -13.28 11.42
C GLY A 45 -6.27 -13.54 10.41
N SER A 46 -7.44 -12.92 10.61
CA SER A 46 -8.64 -13.21 9.80
C SER A 46 -8.91 -12.20 8.67
N ASP A 47 -8.35 -10.99 8.73
CA ASP A 47 -8.71 -9.92 7.79
C ASP A 47 -7.72 -9.75 6.63
N GLY A 48 -6.50 -10.31 6.77
CA GLY A 48 -5.44 -10.13 5.78
C GLY A 48 -5.21 -8.67 5.43
N GLY A 49 -5.28 -7.73 6.38
CA GLY A 49 -5.08 -6.30 6.12
C GLY A 49 -3.71 -5.77 6.52
N TRP A 50 -3.36 -4.58 6.04
CA TRP A 50 -2.23 -3.78 6.52
C TRP A 50 -2.72 -2.58 7.34
N HIS A 51 -1.99 -2.29 8.41
CA HIS A 51 -2.29 -1.16 9.30
C HIS A 51 -1.97 0.18 8.62
N MET A 52 -2.99 1.02 8.54
CA MET A 52 -2.93 2.37 8.00
C MET A 52 -3.49 3.36 9.03
N GLY A 53 -3.43 4.64 8.69
CA GLY A 53 -4.00 5.70 9.50
C GLY A 53 -4.46 6.85 8.63
N GLN A 54 -5.27 7.74 9.19
CA GLN A 54 -5.91 8.87 8.49
C GLN A 54 -4.95 9.66 7.60
N LYS A 55 -3.71 9.92 8.04
CA LYS A 55 -2.71 10.64 7.23
C LYS A 55 -2.46 10.05 5.83
N HIS A 56 -2.67 8.74 5.66
CA HIS A 56 -2.43 8.07 4.37
C HIS A 56 -3.59 8.30 3.38
N GLU A 57 -4.71 8.89 3.82
CA GLU A 57 -5.79 9.38 2.95
C GLU A 57 -5.38 10.63 2.17
N GLU A 58 -4.40 11.39 2.66
CA GLU A 58 -3.98 12.67 2.07
C GLU A 58 -2.57 12.60 1.48
N LEU A 59 -1.82 11.55 1.82
CA LEU A 59 -0.44 11.37 1.36
C LEU A 59 -0.42 10.86 -0.09
N VAL A 60 -0.58 11.79 -1.03
CA VAL A 60 -0.62 11.54 -2.49
C VAL A 60 0.55 12.23 -3.19
N SER A 61 1.28 11.48 -4.01
CA SER A 61 2.29 12.01 -4.92
C SER A 61 2.44 11.08 -6.13
N PRO A 62 2.66 11.61 -7.34
CA PRO A 62 2.88 10.79 -8.54
C PRO A 62 4.10 9.88 -8.43
N ASN A 63 5.06 10.26 -7.57
CA ASN A 63 6.31 9.53 -7.33
C ASN A 63 6.33 8.79 -5.99
N LEU A 64 5.21 8.68 -5.28
CA LEU A 64 5.12 7.93 -4.03
C LEU A 64 4.30 6.66 -4.25
N PHE A 65 4.88 5.52 -3.84
CA PHE A 65 4.29 4.21 -3.92
C PHE A 65 4.29 3.52 -2.56
N TYR A 66 3.39 2.58 -2.39
CA TYR A 66 3.40 1.64 -1.28
C TYR A 66 3.82 0.27 -1.77
N SER A 67 4.69 -0.39 -1.00
CA SER A 67 4.99 -1.81 -1.13
C SER A 67 4.32 -2.55 0.02
N PHE A 68 3.16 -3.14 -0.26
CA PHE A 68 2.43 -3.96 0.69
C PHE A 68 2.96 -5.39 0.61
N VAL A 69 3.68 -5.83 1.63
CA VAL A 69 4.34 -7.13 1.67
C VAL A 69 3.59 -8.05 2.62
N ASP A 70 3.30 -9.26 2.14
CA ASP A 70 2.80 -10.38 2.94
C ASP A 70 3.86 -11.48 2.99
N PHE A 71 4.38 -11.77 4.17
CA PHE A 71 5.37 -12.83 4.40
C PHE A 71 4.77 -14.23 4.52
N GLY A 72 3.45 -14.40 4.35
CA GLY A 72 2.80 -15.69 4.54
C GLY A 72 2.75 -16.11 5.99
N LYS A 73 2.62 -17.41 6.22
CA LYS A 73 2.45 -18.04 7.54
C LYS A 73 3.78 -18.50 8.12
N SER A 74 4.69 -18.95 7.27
CA SER A 74 5.97 -19.56 7.63
C SER A 74 7.14 -18.88 6.94
N LEU A 75 8.35 -19.09 7.45
CA LEU A 75 9.59 -18.58 6.85
C LEU A 75 9.90 -19.20 5.47
N ALA A 76 9.25 -20.31 5.12
CA ALA A 76 9.41 -20.96 3.82
C ALA A 76 8.50 -20.36 2.74
N ASP A 77 7.50 -19.56 3.13
CA ASP A 77 6.58 -18.94 2.19
C ASP A 77 7.29 -17.85 1.39
N GLN A 78 7.01 -17.80 0.08
CA GLN A 78 7.49 -16.71 -0.75
C GLN A 78 6.70 -15.44 -0.43
N PRO A 79 7.38 -14.32 -0.11
CA PRO A 79 6.69 -13.07 0.16
C PRO A 79 5.93 -12.61 -1.08
N LYS A 80 4.68 -12.20 -0.89
CA LYS A 80 3.84 -11.59 -1.92
C LYS A 80 3.89 -10.08 -1.76
N THR A 81 4.12 -9.36 -2.86
CA THR A 81 4.18 -7.90 -2.81
C THR A 81 3.17 -7.26 -3.75
N TRP A 82 2.47 -6.23 -3.28
CA TRP A 82 1.66 -5.35 -4.10
C TRP A 82 2.30 -3.96 -4.13
N VAL A 83 2.62 -3.47 -5.32
CA VAL A 83 3.21 -2.15 -5.55
C VAL A 83 2.10 -1.22 -6.03
N VAL A 84 1.63 -0.35 -5.14
CA VAL A 84 0.42 0.45 -5.34
C VAL A 84 0.77 1.95 -5.33
N PRO A 85 0.34 2.74 -6.33
CA PRO A 85 0.51 4.19 -6.29
C PRO A 85 -0.18 4.81 -5.08
N SER A 86 0.43 5.82 -4.47
CA SER A 86 -0.11 6.49 -3.28
C SER A 86 -1.51 7.08 -3.49
N GLY A 87 -1.80 7.60 -4.69
CA GLY A 87 -3.14 8.11 -5.03
C GLY A 87 -4.23 7.04 -4.96
N ILE A 88 -3.94 5.82 -5.41
CA ILE A 88 -4.89 4.69 -5.32
C ILE A 88 -5.10 4.29 -3.86
N VAL A 89 -4.02 4.24 -3.06
CA VAL A 89 -4.11 3.95 -1.63
C VAL A 89 -4.97 4.99 -0.93
N ALA A 90 -4.65 6.27 -1.10
CA ALA A 90 -5.37 7.38 -0.51
C ALA A 90 -6.86 7.36 -0.84
N GLN A 91 -7.18 7.26 -2.14
CA GLN A 91 -8.57 7.20 -2.61
C GLN A 91 -9.33 6.02 -1.99
N SER A 92 -8.74 4.81 -2.02
CA SER A 92 -9.40 3.63 -1.45
C SER A 92 -9.67 3.78 0.04
N LEU A 93 -8.71 4.28 0.80
CA LEU A 93 -8.88 4.49 2.24
C LEU A 93 -10.00 5.50 2.54
N GLN A 94 -10.08 6.61 1.78
CA GLN A 94 -11.15 7.60 1.93
C GLN A 94 -12.52 6.99 1.63
N GLU A 95 -12.67 6.29 0.51
CA GLU A 95 -13.94 5.69 0.10
C GLU A 95 -14.42 4.62 1.10
N ILE A 96 -13.50 3.75 1.53
CA ILE A 96 -13.79 2.68 2.48
C ILE A 96 -14.12 3.24 3.86
N HIS A 97 -13.38 4.25 4.33
CA HIS A 97 -13.67 4.87 5.62
C HIS A 97 -15.01 5.59 5.61
N LYS A 98 -15.32 6.28 4.52
CA LYS A 98 -16.64 6.90 4.31
C LYS A 98 -17.76 5.86 4.36
N ASP A 99 -17.62 4.72 3.69
CA ASP A 99 -18.61 3.64 3.77
C ASP A 99 -18.70 3.04 5.19
N TRP A 100 -17.54 2.82 5.82
CA TRP A 100 -17.48 2.34 7.21
C TRP A 100 -18.23 3.26 8.17
N LEU A 101 -18.12 4.58 8.02
CA LEU A 101 -18.88 5.54 8.82
C LEU A 101 -20.39 5.43 8.60
N HIS A 102 -20.86 5.15 7.39
CA HIS A 102 -22.29 5.04 7.09
C HIS A 102 -22.90 3.68 7.43
N THR A 103 -22.09 2.66 7.71
CA THR A 103 -22.58 1.32 8.03
C THR A 103 -22.74 1.13 9.55
N PRO A 104 -23.85 0.54 10.03
CA PRO A 104 -24.04 0.30 11.45
C PRO A 104 -22.91 -0.54 12.07
N GLY A 105 -22.55 -0.23 13.31
CA GLY A 105 -21.67 -1.04 14.12
C GLY A 105 -22.28 -2.41 14.45
N LYS A 106 -21.47 -3.27 15.09
CA LYS A 106 -21.89 -4.64 15.45
C LYS A 106 -23.18 -4.71 16.30
N LYS A 107 -23.51 -3.65 17.04
CA LYS A 107 -24.74 -3.53 17.85
C LYS A 107 -25.80 -2.64 17.17
N GLY A 108 -25.67 -2.35 15.88
CA GLY A 108 -26.56 -1.46 15.14
C GLY A 108 -26.34 0.03 15.39
N GLN A 109 -25.34 0.41 16.20
CA GLN A 109 -25.07 1.81 16.53
C GLN A 109 -24.38 2.55 15.39
N GLN A 110 -24.63 3.84 15.27
CA GLN A 110 -23.84 4.72 14.40
C GLN A 110 -22.36 4.68 14.82
N ARG A 111 -21.45 4.60 13.83
CA ARG A 111 -20.01 4.59 14.11
C ARG A 111 -19.49 6.00 14.32
N ASN A 112 -18.54 6.14 15.25
CA ASN A 112 -17.80 7.37 15.48
C ASN A 112 -16.54 7.39 14.62
N ASP A 113 -16.15 8.57 14.17
CA ASP A 113 -14.91 8.76 13.43
C ASP A 113 -13.68 8.43 14.29
N SER A 114 -12.63 7.92 13.64
CA SER A 114 -11.37 7.55 14.28
C SER A 114 -10.20 7.72 13.30
N THR A 115 -8.98 7.73 13.81
CA THR A 115 -7.76 7.86 12.98
C THR A 115 -7.34 6.54 12.34
N PHE A 116 -7.99 5.43 12.67
CA PHE A 116 -7.61 4.09 12.22
C PHE A 116 -8.06 3.85 10.78
N ARG A 117 -7.16 3.28 9.97
CA ARG A 117 -7.48 2.79 8.63
C ARG A 117 -6.90 1.39 8.44
N ARG A 118 -7.52 0.61 7.56
CA ARG A 118 -7.06 -0.72 7.19
C ARG A 118 -7.03 -0.82 5.68
N PHE A 119 -5.89 -1.22 5.11
CA PHE A 119 -5.76 -1.54 3.68
C PHE A 119 -5.94 -3.06 3.49
N MET A 120 -6.94 -3.54 2.74
CA MET A 120 -7.34 -4.96 2.70
C MET A 120 -7.47 -5.48 1.26
N PRO A 121 -7.23 -6.78 1.02
CA PRO A 121 -7.42 -7.42 -0.29
C PRO A 121 -8.89 -7.61 -0.67
N ASP A 122 -9.81 -7.43 0.28
CA ASP A 122 -11.25 -7.56 0.08
C ASP A 122 -12.01 -6.67 1.10
N TYR A 123 -12.95 -5.87 0.61
CA TYR A 123 -13.82 -5.01 1.41
C TYR A 123 -15.29 -5.28 1.10
N HIS A 124 -15.78 -6.47 1.44
CA HIS A 124 -17.19 -6.76 1.30
C HIS A 124 -18.04 -5.82 2.19
N PRO A 125 -19.12 -5.19 1.67
CA PRO A 125 -19.78 -5.42 0.37
C PRO A 125 -19.41 -4.44 -0.77
N LEU A 126 -18.36 -3.61 -0.65
CA LEU A 126 -17.98 -2.63 -1.67
C LEU A 126 -17.53 -3.30 -2.98
N PRO A 127 -18.31 -3.22 -4.08
CA PRO A 127 -18.05 -4.01 -5.29
C PRO A 127 -16.74 -3.66 -6.00
N GLN A 128 -16.30 -2.41 -5.91
CA GLN A 128 -15.05 -1.93 -6.52
C GLN A 128 -13.80 -2.42 -5.78
N TYR A 129 -13.95 -2.84 -4.51
CA TYR A 129 -12.87 -3.30 -3.64
C TYR A 129 -13.06 -4.75 -3.19
N LYS A 130 -13.76 -5.57 -3.98
CA LYS A 130 -13.92 -7.00 -3.75
C LYS A 130 -12.62 -7.78 -3.97
N LEU A 131 -12.57 -9.01 -3.47
CA LEU A 131 -11.43 -9.91 -3.68
C LEU A 131 -10.90 -9.89 -5.13
N GLY A 132 -9.60 -9.62 -5.27
CA GLY A 132 -8.90 -9.52 -6.56
C GLY A 132 -8.73 -8.10 -7.08
N TRP A 133 -9.30 -7.07 -6.44
CA TRP A 133 -9.10 -5.67 -6.84
C TRP A 133 -7.62 -5.22 -6.79
N LEU A 134 -6.80 -5.88 -5.96
CA LEU A 134 -5.36 -5.66 -5.89
C LEU A 134 -4.54 -6.35 -6.97
N ASN A 135 -5.11 -7.25 -7.78
CA ASN A 135 -4.38 -8.02 -8.78
C ASN A 135 -3.55 -7.17 -9.76
N PRO A 136 -4.03 -6.01 -10.25
CA PRO A 136 -3.23 -5.15 -11.13
C PRO A 136 -1.94 -4.60 -10.50
N TYR A 137 -1.84 -4.64 -9.17
CA TYR A 137 -0.68 -4.13 -8.42
C TYR A 137 0.24 -5.25 -7.93
N PHE A 138 -0.15 -6.52 -8.07
CA PHE A 138 0.64 -7.66 -7.63
C PHE A 138 1.95 -7.74 -8.42
N GLU A 139 3.08 -7.69 -7.71
CA GLU A 139 4.44 -7.66 -8.26
C GLU A 139 4.64 -6.60 -9.37
N ASN A 140 3.84 -5.52 -9.36
CA ASN A 140 3.86 -4.48 -10.39
C ASN A 140 5.03 -3.49 -10.18
N TRP A 141 6.25 -4.01 -10.11
CA TRP A 141 7.47 -3.23 -9.96
C TRP A 141 7.75 -2.33 -11.17
N ALA A 142 7.24 -2.71 -12.36
CA ALA A 142 7.38 -1.92 -13.57
C ALA A 142 6.69 -0.54 -13.47
N SER A 143 5.67 -0.40 -12.61
CA SER A 143 5.03 0.89 -12.35
C SER A 143 5.99 1.94 -11.78
N LEU A 144 7.05 1.52 -11.08
CA LEU A 144 8.09 2.41 -10.54
C LEU A 144 8.93 3.05 -11.66
N GLU A 145 9.07 2.38 -12.80
CA GLU A 145 9.80 2.91 -13.96
C GLU A 145 8.96 3.93 -14.73
N ALA A 146 7.63 3.78 -14.75
CA ALA A 146 6.72 4.64 -15.50
C ALA A 146 6.47 6.01 -14.85
N ALA A 147 6.82 6.19 -13.57
CA ALA A 147 6.44 7.34 -12.75
C ALA A 147 7.00 8.70 -13.22
N SER A 148 7.98 8.75 -14.14
CA SER A 148 8.58 10.02 -14.59
C SER A 148 8.00 10.63 -15.87
N LYS A 149 6.96 10.05 -16.48
CA LYS A 149 6.34 10.66 -17.67
C LYS A 149 5.21 11.61 -17.24
N GLN A 150 5.57 12.81 -16.79
CA GLN A 150 4.70 13.99 -16.83
C GLN A 150 5.39 15.08 -17.63
#